data_AF-A0A1B0CTH4-F1
#
_entry.id   AF-A0A1B0CTH4-F1
#
_cell.length_a   1.000
_cell.length_b   1.000
_cell.length_c   1.000
_cell.angle_alpha   90.00
_cell.angle_beta   90.00
_cell.angle_gamma   90.00
#
_symmetry.space_group_name_H-M   'P 1'
#
loop_
_entity.id
_entity.type
_entity.pdbx_description
1 polymer ?
#
loop_
_entity_poly.entity_id
_entity_poly.type
_entity_poly.pdbx_seq_one_letter_code
_entity_poly.pdbx_strand_id
1 'polypeptide(L)' 'MLTTRNGEGSQTTFDDGEVLINGKYCNVEEFRKKSCYILQDFALHKKLTVLETLKIAADLKLSSKVSGEDKMEIVSNL' A
#
# COMPACT_ATOMS: atom_id res chain seq x y z
N MET A 1 -17.63 9.77 -9.25
CA MET A 1 -16.47 10.22 -10.07
C MET A 1 -15.58 11.03 -9.14
N LEU A 2 -14.26 10.78 -8.99
CA LEU A 2 -13.45 11.56 -8.03
C LEU A 2 -13.34 13.01 -8.53
N THR A 3 -14.07 13.95 -7.92
CA THR A 3 -14.07 15.36 -8.30
C THR A 3 -13.21 16.18 -7.36
N THR A 4 -12.17 16.82 -7.89
CA THR A 4 -11.35 17.80 -7.17
C THR A 4 -12.13 19.12 -7.07
N ARG A 5 -12.46 19.58 -5.86
CA ARG A 5 -12.93 20.97 -5.64
C ARG A 5 -11.72 21.89 -5.50
N ASN A 6 -11.77 23.01 -6.21
CA ASN A 6 -10.68 23.97 -6.37
C ASN A 6 -10.15 24.52 -5.03
N GLY A 7 -8.82 24.50 -4.89
CA GLY A 7 -8.06 25.23 -3.85
C GLY A 7 -7.84 24.42 -2.57
N GLU A 8 -6.57 24.11 -2.28
CA GLU A 8 -6.05 23.46 -1.06
C GLU A 8 -6.17 21.92 -0.95
N GLY A 9 -5.20 21.24 -1.57
CA GLY A 9 -4.89 19.82 -1.35
C GLY A 9 -5.92 18.88 -1.96
N SER A 10 -5.47 17.76 -2.53
CA SER A 10 -6.35 16.75 -3.14
C SER A 10 -7.20 16.05 -2.07
N GLN A 11 -8.26 16.70 -1.59
CA GLN A 11 -9.26 16.12 -0.71
C GLN A 11 -10.17 15.22 -1.54
N THR A 12 -10.27 13.96 -1.15
CA THR A 12 -11.17 13.02 -1.82
C THR A 12 -12.50 12.95 -1.09
N THR A 13 -13.53 13.43 -1.77
CA THR A 13 -14.93 13.27 -1.39
C THR A 13 -15.56 12.26 -2.35
N PHE A 14 -16.38 11.37 -1.82
CA PHE A 14 -17.26 10.50 -2.59
C PHE A 14 -18.62 11.18 -2.70
N ASP A 15 -19.40 10.81 -3.72
CA ASP A 15 -20.67 11.47 -4.03
C ASP A 15 -21.66 11.43 -2.83
N ASP A 16 -21.52 10.44 -1.93
CA ASP A 16 -22.34 10.27 -0.70
C ASP A 16 -21.55 10.35 0.62
N GLY A 17 -20.30 10.81 0.63
CA GLY A 17 -19.56 10.92 1.90
C GLY A 17 -18.07 11.25 1.84
N GLU A 18 -17.45 11.34 3.02
CA GLU A 18 -16.04 11.66 3.19
C GLU A 18 -15.29 10.57 3.97
N VAL A 19 -14.01 10.40 3.65
CA VAL A 19 -13.12 9.47 4.38
C VAL A 19 -12.09 10.28 5.14
N LEU A 20 -12.10 10.11 6.45
CA LEU A 20 -11.17 10.74 7.38
C LEU A 20 -10.17 9.71 7.91
N ILE A 21 -8.90 10.07 7.95
CA ILE A 21 -7.83 9.31 8.60
C ILE A 21 -7.35 10.14 9.78
N ASN A 22 -7.50 9.61 10.99
CA ASN A 22 -7.18 10.33 12.23
C ASN A 22 -7.81 11.73 12.29
N GLY A 23 -9.08 11.84 11.86
CA GLY A 23 -9.86 13.08 11.87
C GLY A 23 -9.49 14.10 10.78
N LYS A 24 -8.62 13.74 9.82
CA LYS A 24 -8.23 14.60 8.69
C LYS A 24 -8.68 14.00 7.37
N TYR A 25 -8.98 14.83 6.38
CA TYR A 25 -9.32 14.37 5.04
C TYR A 25 -8.22 13.48 4.45
N CYS A 26 -8.65 12.36 3.86
CA CYS A 26 -7.78 11.43 3.19
C CYS A 26 -7.22 12.03 1.89
N ASN A 27 -5.90 12.15 1.82
CA ASN A 27 -5.19 12.23 0.55
C ASN A 27 -4.97 10.80 0.03
N VAL A 28 -5.58 10.46 -1.11
CA VAL A 28 -5.54 9.10 -1.64
C VAL A 28 -4.14 8.63 -1.99
N GLU A 29 -3.27 9.51 -2.50
CA GLU A 29 -1.90 9.11 -2.82
C GLU A 29 -1.10 8.77 -1.57
N GLU A 30 -1.23 9.57 -0.53
CA GLU A 30 -0.56 9.33 0.74
C GLU A 30 -1.12 8.09 1.44
N PHE A 31 -2.44 7.93 1.41
CA PHE A 31 -3.12 6.77 1.95
C PHE A 31 -2.69 5.49 1.25
N ARG A 32 -2.58 5.49 -0.09
CA ARG A 32 -2.11 4.33 -0.85
C ARG A 32 -0.68 3.92 -0.48
N LYS A 33 0.18 4.87 -0.14
CA LYS A 33 1.56 4.59 0.30
C LYS A 33 1.60 3.96 1.70
N LYS A 34 0.69 4.37 2.59
CA LYS A 34 0.68 3.99 4.02
C LYS A 34 -0.19 2.79 4.36
N SER A 35 -1.26 2.56 3.60
CA SER A 35 -2.22 1.47 3.85
C SER A 35 -1.77 0.15 3.24
N CYS A 36 -2.39 -0.93 3.72
CA CYS A 36 -2.33 -2.27 3.14
C CYS A 36 -3.75 -2.76 2.90
N TYR A 37 -4.03 -3.23 1.69
CA TYR A 37 -5.33 -3.78 1.31
C TYR A 37 -5.12 -5.08 0.54
N ILE A 38 -5.78 -6.15 0.97
CA ILE A 38 -5.74 -7.46 0.33
C ILE A 38 -7.05 -7.64 -0.42
N LEU A 39 -6.96 -7.85 -1.73
CA LEU A 39 -8.11 -8.13 -2.57
C LEU A 39 -8.68 -9.52 -2.24
N GLN A 40 -10.01 -9.65 -2.32
CA GLN A 40 -10.68 -10.94 -2.17
C GLN A 40 -10.18 -11.95 -3.21
N ASP A 41 -10.06 -11.51 -4.47
CA ASP A 41 -9.39 -12.26 -5.52
C ASP A 41 -7.99 -11.69 -5.74
N PHE A 42 -7.00 -12.35 -5.12
CA PHE A 42 -5.59 -12.01 -5.27
C PHE A 42 -4.86 -13.11 -6.05
N ALA A 43 -4.56 -12.82 -7.32
CA ALA A 43 -3.87 -13.76 -8.19
C ALA A 43 -2.36 -13.82 -7.88
N LEU A 44 -1.96 -14.84 -7.12
CA LEU A 44 -0.56 -15.18 -6.92
C LEU A 44 0.07 -15.78 -8.18
N HIS A 45 1.36 -15.52 -8.38
CA HIS A 45 2.10 -16.08 -9.50
C HIS A 45 2.32 -17.59 -9.30
N LYS A 46 1.64 -18.44 -10.06
CA LYS A 46 1.63 -19.90 -9.90
C LYS A 46 3.00 -20.60 -10.04
N LYS A 47 4.00 -19.89 -10.56
CA LYS A 47 5.36 -20.41 -10.80
C LYS A 47 6.36 -20.01 -9.71
N LEU A 48 5.94 -19.21 -8.74
CA LEU A 48 6.79 -18.76 -7.65
C LEU A 48 6.41 -19.49 -6.37
N THR A 49 7.43 -19.88 -5.61
CA THR A 49 7.27 -20.33 -4.24
C THR A 49 6.82 -19.17 -3.35
N VAL A 50 6.34 -19.52 -2.15
CA VAL A 50 5.97 -18.53 -1.13
C VAL A 50 7.17 -17.64 -0.79
N LEU A 51 8.36 -18.23 -0.62
CA LEU A 51 9.58 -17.50 -0.28
C LEU A 51 9.98 -16.51 -1.37
N GLU A 52 9.97 -16.93 -2.64
CA GLU A 52 10.29 -16.04 -3.77
C GLU A 52 9.29 -14.89 -3.86
N THR A 53 8.00 -15.18 -3.69
CA THR A 53 6.94 -14.16 -3.73
C THR A 53 7.13 -13.13 -2.60
N LEU A 54 7.38 -13.59 -1.38
CA LEU A 54 7.60 -12.71 -0.22
C LEU A 54 8.89 -11.90 -0.36
N LYS A 55 9.96 -12.49 -0.88
CA LYS A 55 11.21 -11.77 -1.15
C LYS A 55 11.00 -10.63 -2.15
N ILE A 56 10.31 -10.91 -3.26
CA ILE A 56 9.97 -9.88 -4.25
C ILE A 56 9.08 -8.80 -3.63
N ALA A 57 8.08 -9.19 -2.83
CA ALA A 57 7.21 -8.24 -2.14
C ALA A 57 7.98 -7.35 -1.16
N ALA A 58 8.92 -7.92 -0.40
CA ALA A 58 9.81 -7.18 0.51
C ALA A 58 10.70 -6.20 -0.26
N ASP A 59 11.26 -6.61 -1.41
CA ASP A 59 12.09 -5.74 -2.24
C ASP A 59 11.32 -4.55 -2.82
N LEU A 60 10.02 -4.72 -3.13
CA LEU A 60 9.17 -3.67 -3.66
C LEU A 60 8.55 -2.78 -2.59
N LYS A 61 8.22 -3.35 -1.42
CA LYS A 61 7.48 -2.64 -0.35
C LYS A 61 8.41 -1.91 0.63
N LEU A 62 9.59 -2.46 0.89
CA LEU A 62 10.55 -1.89 1.84
C LEU A 62 11.42 -0.84 1.17
N SER A 63 11.85 0.15 1.96
CA SER A 63 12.75 1.20 1.50
C SER A 63 14.09 0.62 1.04
N SER A 64 14.75 1.29 0.09
CA SER A 64 16.12 0.97 -0.33
C SER A 64 17.15 1.12 0.79
N LYS A 65 16.78 1.78 1.90
CA LYS A 65 17.61 1.89 3.11
C LYS A 65 17.68 0.60 3.92
N VAL A 66 16.76 -0.34 3.72
CA VAL A 66 16.77 -1.64 4.41
C VAL A 66 17.72 -2.56 3.66
N SER A 67 18.69 -3.15 4.37
CA SER A 67 19.70 -4.01 3.75
C SER A 67 19.06 -5.30 3.22
N GLY A 68 19.71 -5.94 2.24
CA GLY A 68 19.21 -7.21 1.70
C GLY A 68 19.11 -8.30 2.77
N GLU A 69 20.04 -8.30 3.73
CA GLU A 69 20.06 -9.22 4.87
C GLU A 69 18.88 -8.98 5.81
N ASP A 70 18.63 -7.73 6.20
CA ASP A 70 17.48 -7.36 7.06
C ASP A 70 16.15 -7.72 6.39
N LYS A 71 16.03 -7.48 5.07
CA LYS A 71 14.83 -7.88 4.31
C LYS A 71 14.64 -9.39 4.33
N MET A 72 15.72 -10.15 4.18
CA MET A 72 15.68 -11.60 4.17
C MET A 72 15.31 -12.16 5.55
N GLU A 73 15.84 -11.56 6.62
CA GLU A 73 15.50 -11.89 8.01
C GLU A 73 14.01 -11.64 8.29
N ILE A 74 13.47 -10.50 7.86
CA ILE A 74 12.04 -10.21 7.98
C ILE A 74 11.20 -11.28 7.27
N VAL A 75 11.59 -11.69 6.07
CA VAL A 75 10.85 -12.69 5.29
C VAL A 75 10.98 -14.10 5.88
N SER A 76 12.15 -14.47 6.42
CA SER A 76 12.38 -15.80 6.99
C SER A 76 11.74 -16.02 8.36
N ASN A 77 11.44 -14.93 9.08
CA ASN A 77 10.82 -14.95 10.40
C ASN A 77 9.29 -14.80 10.36
N LEU A 78 8.68 -14.87 9.16
CA LEU A 78 7.23 -14.99 8.97
C LEU A 78 6.78 -16.45 9.08
#